data_AF-A0A521QR52-F1
#
_entry.id   AF-A0A521QR52-F1
#
_cell.length_a   1.000
_cell.length_b   1.000
_cell.length_c   1.000
_cell.angle_alpha   90.00
_cell.angle_beta   90.00
_cell.angle_gamma   90.00
#
_symmetry.space_group_name_H-M   'P 1'
#
loop_
_entity.id
_entity.type
_entity.pdbx_description
1 polymer ?
#
loop_
_entity_poly.entity_id
_entity_poly.type
_entity_poly.pdbx_seq_one_letter_code
_entity_poly.pdbx_strand_id
1 'polypeptide(L)'
;MSDSTTLEDISPYLVLGQADDGGQPIVETARVLHDLIVTFPPHGHYSVRTVEDECGPAVHCAFERKIDADRLAAAVGAIEIARYESYRSERAFYLDDKVVRNIRRTLERRRSVAN
;
A
#
# COMPACT_ATOMS: atom_id res chain seq x y z
N MET A 1 -4.71 29.84 -14.61
CA MET A 1 -5.20 29.11 -13.43
C MET A 1 -4.64 27.72 -13.55
N SER A 2 -3.58 27.40 -12.81
CA SER A 2 -2.97 26.08 -12.86
C SER A 2 -3.88 25.12 -12.11
N ASP A 3 -4.50 24.18 -12.82
CA ASP A 3 -5.12 23.00 -12.21
C ASP A 3 -4.00 22.21 -11.54
N SER A 4 -3.71 22.55 -10.28
CA SER A 4 -2.86 21.72 -9.43
C SER A 4 -3.71 20.56 -8.94
N THR A 5 -4.06 19.65 -9.84
CA THR A 5 -4.65 18.37 -9.46
C THR A 5 -3.66 17.67 -8.54
N THR A 6 -4.00 17.54 -7.28
CA THR A 6 -3.15 16.88 -6.29
C THR A 6 -3.25 15.36 -6.47
N LEU A 7 -2.29 14.61 -5.93
CA LEU A 7 -2.34 13.14 -5.99
C LEU A 7 -3.61 12.61 -5.27
N GLU A 8 -4.08 13.34 -4.26
CA GLU A 8 -5.29 13.09 -3.49
C GLU A 8 -6.56 13.21 -4.35
N ASP A 9 -6.58 14.16 -5.30
CA ASP A 9 -7.70 14.34 -6.22
C ASP A 9 -7.82 13.19 -7.25
N ILE A 10 -6.69 12.59 -7.64
CA ILE A 10 -6.62 11.52 -8.65
C ILE A 10 -6.74 10.14 -7.98
N SER A 11 -6.19 9.99 -6.77
CA SER A 11 -6.07 8.72 -6.05
C SER A 11 -6.44 8.89 -4.58
N PRO A 12 -7.75 9.03 -4.28
CA PRO A 12 -8.22 9.42 -2.94
C PRO A 12 -8.22 8.26 -1.92
N TYR A 13 -7.78 7.06 -2.30
CA TYR A 13 -7.76 5.89 -1.44
C TYR A 13 -6.31 5.48 -1.14
N LEU A 14 -5.89 5.66 0.11
CA LEU A 14 -4.51 5.43 0.53
C LEU A 14 -4.40 4.18 1.41
N VAL A 15 -3.42 3.33 1.08
CA VAL A 15 -2.92 2.26 1.96
C VAL A 15 -1.48 2.59 2.33
N LEU A 16 -1.22 2.79 3.62
CA LEU A 16 0.08 3.19 4.16
C LEU A 16 0.74 2.01 4.88
N GLY A 17 1.98 1.70 4.51
CA GLY A 17 2.82 0.74 5.22
C GLY A 17 3.92 1.46 5.98
N GLN A 18 3.82 1.50 7.31
CA GLN A 18 4.88 2.07 8.14
C GLN A 18 5.99 1.04 8.30
N ALA A 19 7.21 1.39 7.89
CA ALA A 19 8.35 0.53 8.15
C ALA A 19 8.65 0.54 9.64
N ASP A 20 8.76 -0.65 10.25
CA ASP A 20 9.35 -0.76 11.59
C ASP A 20 10.86 -0.53 11.45
N ASP A 21 11.48 0.09 12.46
CA ASP A 21 12.88 0.53 12.51
C ASP A 21 13.88 -0.65 12.43
N GLY A 22 13.40 -1.88 12.24
CA GLY A 22 14.14 -3.15 12.15
C GLY A 22 15.00 -3.35 10.89
N GLY A 23 15.21 -2.31 10.08
CA GLY A 23 16.26 -2.29 9.05
C GLY A 23 15.96 -3.02 7.74
N GLN A 24 14.72 -3.43 7.47
CA GLN A 24 14.32 -3.84 6.12
C GLN A 24 14.34 -2.62 5.19
N PRO A 25 15.01 -2.67 4.02
CA PRO A 25 15.06 -1.52 3.12
C PRO A 25 13.65 -1.13 2.66
N ILE A 26 13.19 0.08 2.97
CA ILE A 26 11.88 0.60 2.56
C ILE A 26 11.64 0.47 1.04
N VAL A 27 12.71 0.56 0.24
CA VAL A 27 12.68 0.37 -1.21
C VAL A 27 12.31 -1.07 -1.59
N GLU A 28 12.81 -2.06 -0.85
CA GLU A 28 12.45 -3.47 -1.06
C GLU A 28 10.99 -3.71 -0.70
N THR A 29 10.51 -3.11 0.39
CA THR A 29 9.10 -3.16 0.76
C THR A 29 8.19 -2.54 -0.30
N ALA A 30 8.56 -1.38 -0.85
CA ALA A 30 7.81 -0.75 -1.94
C ALA A 30 7.75 -1.65 -3.19
N ARG A 31 8.85 -2.34 -3.52
CA ARG A 31 8.87 -3.33 -4.62
C ARG A 31 7.95 -4.51 -4.36
N VAL A 32 8.01 -5.09 -3.15
CA VAL A 32 7.14 -6.20 -2.77
C VAL A 32 5.65 -5.81 -2.80
N LEU A 33 5.32 -4.59 -2.36
CA LEU A 33 3.96 -4.07 -2.44
C LEU A 33 3.51 -3.85 -3.89
N HIS A 34 4.37 -3.27 -4.73
CA HIS A 34 4.10 -3.17 -6.17
C HIS A 34 3.85 -4.54 -6.79
N ASP A 35 4.72 -5.52 -6.54
CA ASP A 35 4.61 -6.88 -7.06
C ASP A 35 3.33 -7.57 -6.58
N LEU A 36 2.92 -7.32 -5.34
CA LEU A 36 1.65 -7.79 -4.80
C LEU A 36 0.47 -7.15 -5.54
N ILE A 37 0.48 -5.83 -5.76
CA ILE A 37 -0.59 -5.09 -6.48
C ILE A 37 -0.79 -5.63 -7.89
N VAL A 38 0.30 -5.87 -8.64
CA VAL A 38 0.18 -6.39 -10.01
C VAL A 38 -0.40 -7.81 -10.07
N THR A 39 -0.43 -8.57 -8.96
CA THR A 39 -1.12 -9.87 -8.91
C THR A 39 -2.64 -9.78 -8.78
N PHE A 40 -3.20 -8.63 -8.42
CA PHE A 40 -4.64 -8.36 -8.47
C PHE A 40 -4.86 -7.13 -9.35
N PRO A 41 -4.89 -7.29 -10.69
CA PRO A 41 -4.87 -6.18 -11.63
C PRO A 41 -5.84 -5.07 -11.19
N PRO A 42 -5.34 -3.89 -10.79
CA PRO A 42 -6.18 -2.82 -10.28
C PRO A 42 -7.09 -2.32 -11.40
N HIS A 43 -8.30 -1.90 -11.03
CA HIS A 43 -9.30 -1.43 -12.00
C HIS A 43 -9.08 0.02 -12.42
N GLY A 44 -8.30 0.78 -11.64
CA GLY A 44 -7.94 2.17 -11.96
C GLY A 44 -6.44 2.44 -11.77
N HIS A 45 -6.06 3.71 -11.88
CA HIS A 45 -4.68 4.12 -11.66
C HIS A 45 -4.25 3.88 -10.21
N TYR A 46 -2.96 3.58 -10.03
CA TYR A 46 -2.35 3.47 -8.71
C TYR A 46 -0.93 4.04 -8.72
N SER A 47 -0.43 4.39 -7.55
CA SER A 47 0.95 4.83 -7.34
C SER A 47 1.51 4.21 -6.07
N VAL A 48 2.75 3.74 -6.13
CA VAL A 48 3.51 3.26 -4.97
C VAL A 48 4.73 4.17 -4.80
N ARG A 49 4.88 4.78 -3.63
CA ARG A 49 5.97 5.72 -3.34
C ARG A 49 6.51 5.49 -1.94
N THR A 50 7.82 5.60 -1.79
CA THR A 50 8.46 5.74 -0.49
C THR A 50 8.41 7.20 -0.08
N VAL A 51 7.98 7.47 1.14
CA VAL A 51 7.96 8.81 1.75
C VAL A 51 8.64 8.75 3.11
N GLU A 52 9.09 9.89 3.58
CA GLU A 52 9.59 10.08 4.93
C GLU A 52 8.58 10.97 5.65
N ASP A 53 7.94 10.46 6.70
CA ASP A 53 6.94 11.18 7.48
C ASP A 53 7.40 11.41 8.93
N GLU A 54 6.58 12.09 9.73
CA GLU A 54 6.90 12.40 11.13
C GLU A 54 7.10 11.16 12.02
N CYS A 55 6.58 10.01 11.58
CA CYS A 55 6.70 8.72 12.24
C CYS A 55 7.81 7.84 11.62
N GLY A 56 8.57 8.34 10.63
CA GLY A 56 9.67 7.65 9.98
C GLY A 56 9.41 7.28 8.50
N PRO A 57 10.21 6.37 7.94
CA PRO A 57 10.06 5.94 6.55
C PRO A 57 8.76 5.14 6.34
N ALA A 58 7.93 5.56 5.38
CA ALA A 58 6.64 4.95 5.05
C ALA A 58 6.48 4.66 3.55
N VAL A 59 5.71 3.63 3.19
CA VAL A 59 5.30 3.38 1.80
C VAL A 59 3.84 3.79 1.63
N HIS A 60 3.60 4.72 0.70
CA HIS A 60 2.27 5.14 0.29
C HIS A 60 1.84 4.38 -0.96
N CYS A 61 0.73 3.64 -0.86
CA CYS A 61 0.04 3.04 -2.00
C CYS A 61 -1.29 3.76 -2.21
N ALA A 62 -1.32 4.68 -3.18
CA ALA A 62 -2.51 5.46 -3.51
C ALA A 62 -3.25 4.82 -4.70
N PHE A 63 -4.58 4.78 -4.63
CA PHE A 63 -5.45 4.19 -5.64
C PHE A 63 -6.57 5.15 -6.05
N GLU A 64 -6.89 5.14 -7.33
CA GLU A 64 -8.08 5.83 -7.88
C GLU A 64 -9.39 5.19 -7.39
N ARG A 65 -9.40 3.87 -7.18
CA ARG A 65 -10.61 3.09 -6.88
C ARG A 65 -10.53 2.46 -5.50
N LYS A 66 -11.59 2.63 -4.70
CA LYS A 66 -11.71 2.05 -3.35
C LYS A 66 -11.48 0.54 -3.34
N ILE A 67 -12.05 -0.18 -4.32
CA ILE A 67 -11.96 -1.64 -4.40
C ILE A 67 -10.51 -2.14 -4.48
N ASP A 68 -9.61 -1.38 -5.09
CA ASP A 68 -8.21 -1.77 -5.25
C ASP A 68 -7.45 -1.54 -3.93
N ALA A 69 -7.73 -0.43 -3.24
CA ALA A 69 -7.24 -0.18 -1.88
C ALA A 69 -7.77 -1.22 -0.88
N ASP A 70 -9.05 -1.60 -0.97
CA ASP A 70 -9.67 -2.65 -0.14
C ASP A 70 -8.97 -4.01 -0.34
N ARG A 71 -8.62 -4.36 -1.58
CA ARG A 71 -7.91 -5.60 -1.93
C ARG A 71 -6.50 -5.63 -1.36
N LEU A 72 -5.73 -4.54 -1.54
CA LEU A 72 -4.39 -4.46 -0.98
C LEU A 72 -4.44 -4.55 0.55
N ALA A 73 -5.33 -3.77 1.18
CA ALA A 73 -5.48 -3.76 2.62
C ALA A 73 -5.83 -5.15 3.18
N ALA A 74 -6.74 -5.88 2.54
CA ALA A 74 -7.06 -7.25 2.94
C ALA A 74 -5.86 -8.21 2.79
N ALA A 75 -5.03 -8.03 1.76
CA ALA A 75 -3.86 -8.88 1.51
C ALA A 75 -2.73 -8.65 2.51
N VAL A 76 -2.48 -7.40 2.91
CA VAL A 76 -1.44 -7.03 3.88
C VAL A 76 -1.95 -7.02 5.33
N GLY A 77 -3.24 -7.20 5.53
CA GLY A 77 -3.87 -7.13 6.86
C GLY A 77 -3.93 -5.71 7.42
N ALA A 78 -4.03 -4.70 6.57
CA ALA A 78 -4.16 -3.32 7.00
C ALA A 78 -5.49 -3.06 7.69
N ILE A 79 -5.42 -2.28 8.76
CA ILE A 79 -6.58 -1.82 9.51
C ILE A 79 -6.90 -0.39 9.08
N GLU A 80 -8.18 -0.02 9.12
CA GLU A 80 -8.61 1.35 8.86
C GLU A 80 -8.11 2.26 9.98
N ILE A 81 -7.38 3.33 9.62
CA ILE A 81 -6.82 4.28 10.59
C ILE A 81 -7.14 5.69 10.11
N ALA A 82 -7.82 6.47 10.95
CA ALA A 82 -8.32 7.81 10.61
C ALA A 82 -7.24 8.89 10.81
N ARG A 83 -6.08 8.81 10.13
CA ARG A 83 -4.90 9.64 10.50
C ARG A 83 -4.49 10.76 9.55
N TYR A 84 -5.06 10.92 8.36
CA TYR A 84 -4.91 12.14 7.55
C TYR A 84 -6.29 12.70 7.12
N GLU A 85 -6.43 14.02 7.19
CA GLU A 85 -7.69 14.71 6.88
C GLU A 85 -7.92 14.88 5.36
N SER A 86 -6.91 14.57 4.53
CA SER A 86 -6.91 14.84 3.09
C SER A 86 -7.39 13.69 2.20
N TYR A 87 -7.39 12.44 2.66
CA TYR A 87 -7.87 11.28 1.86
C TYR A 87 -9.26 10.79 2.31
N ARG A 88 -10.04 10.24 1.38
CA ARG A 88 -11.45 9.83 1.62
C ARG A 88 -11.60 8.50 2.37
N SER A 89 -10.57 7.67 2.41
CA SER A 89 -10.48 6.45 3.23
C SER A 89 -9.03 6.04 3.34
N GLU A 90 -8.58 5.80 4.57
CA GLU A 90 -7.18 5.52 4.88
C GLU A 90 -7.06 4.23 5.66
N ARG A 91 -6.16 3.38 5.21
CA ARG A 91 -5.79 2.16 5.90
C ARG A 91 -4.30 2.15 6.10
N ALA A 92 -3.87 1.78 7.28
CA ALA A 92 -2.47 1.65 7.56
C ALA A 92 -2.17 0.34 8.26
N PHE A 93 -0.94 -0.11 8.07
CA PHE A 93 -0.42 -1.32 8.68
C PHE A 93 1.02 -1.09 9.10
N TYR A 94 1.41 -1.76 10.18
CA TYR A 94 2.80 -1.84 10.58
C TYR A 94 3.45 -3.01 9.85
N LEU A 95 4.61 -2.78 9.25
CA LEU A 95 5.42 -3.82 8.64
C LEU A 95 6.13 -4.63 9.73
N ASP A 96 5.39 -5.54 10.36
CA ASP A 96 5.94 -6.52 11.28
C ASP A 96 6.25 -7.86 10.58
N ASP A 97 6.98 -8.74 11.25
CA ASP A 97 7.31 -10.08 10.77
C ASP A 97 6.08 -10.92 10.38
N LYS A 98 4.90 -10.59 10.91
CA LYS A 98 3.65 -11.31 10.63
C LYS A 98 3.07 -10.84 9.29
N VAL A 99 3.09 -9.54 9.00
CA VAL A 99 2.69 -8.97 7.71
C VAL A 99 3.62 -9.45 6.60
N VAL A 100 4.94 -9.42 6.81
CA VAL A 100 5.92 -9.94 5.83
C VAL A 100 5.66 -11.41 5.52
N ARG A 101 5.36 -12.23 6.54
CA ARG A 101 4.99 -13.64 6.35
C ARG A 101 3.68 -13.83 5.58
N ASN A 102 2.68 -12.98 5.83
CA ASN A 102 1.40 -13.04 5.11
C ASN A 102 1.55 -12.65 3.63
N ILE A 103 2.37 -11.64 3.33
CA ILE A 103 2.68 -11.24 1.96
C ILE A 103 3.37 -12.38 1.22
N ARG A 104 4.44 -12.96 1.81
CA ARG A 104 5.17 -14.10 1.22
C ARG A 104 4.24 -15.30 0.95
N ARG A 105 3.42 -15.68 1.94
CA ARG A 105 2.46 -16.78 1.80
C ARG A 105 1.42 -16.52 0.72
N THR A 106 0.97 -15.28 0.55
CA THR A 106 0.01 -14.90 -0.50
C THR A 106 0.65 -15.00 -1.88
N LEU A 107 1.90 -14.56 -2.02
CA LEU A 107 2.67 -14.69 -3.26
C LEU A 107 2.94 -16.16 -3.62
N GLU A 108 3.32 -16.99 -2.64
CA GLU A 108 3.54 -18.43 -2.84
C GLU A 108 2.26 -19.13 -3.33
N ARG A 109 1.12 -18.91 -2.65
CA ARG A 109 -0.16 -19.51 -3.05
C ARG A 109 -0.58 -19.14 -4.46
N ARG A 110 -0.34 -17.89 -4.87
CA ARG A 110 -0.71 -17.42 -6.22
C ARG A 110 0.24 -17.95 -7.29
N ARG A 111 1.52 -18.13 -6.97
CA ARG A 111 2.49 -18.79 -7.86
C ARG A 111 2.15 -20.27 -8.08
N SER A 112 1.56 -20.94 -7.08
CA SER A 112 1.09 -22.32 -7.20
C SER A 112 -0.21 -22.49 -8.01
N VAL A 113 -1.02 -21.44 -8.13
CA VAL A 113 -2.29 -21.47 -8.90
C VAL A 113 -2.07 -21.13 -10.38
N ALA A 114 -0.96 -20.47 -10.70
CA ALA A 114 -0.57 -20.14 -12.09
C ALA A 114 0.19 -21.26 -12.80
N ASN A 115 0.28 -22.47 -12.23
CA ASN A 115 1.05 -23.60 -12.75
C ASN A 115 0.21 -24.87 -12.86
#